data_AF-A0A150SP05-F1
#
_entry.id   AF-A0A150SP05-F1
#
_cell.length_a   1.000
_cell.length_b   1.000
_cell.length_c   1.000
_cell.angle_alpha   90.00
_cell.angle_beta   90.00
_cell.angle_gamma   90.00
#
_symmetry.space_group_name_H-M   'P 1'
#
loop_
_entity.id
_entity.type
_entity.pdbx_description
1 polymer ?
#
loop_
_entity_poly.entity_id
_entity_poly.type
_entity_poly.pdbx_seq_one_letter_code
_entity_poly.pdbx_strand_id
1 'polypeptide(L)'
;QRGRTGRRDEQALRRLWLGTRGADVTRLKNALDGRGRYHDLHQLFYHDIDDDGLREELLAHIAAEAVPTGEVKILSDIDDTFYANWKDARYPKKTVYPGVLQFYAELDRGPGPEPGRAGDLTFVTARPGDRLGLVEDATLRALAARGQLAATVLAGSFTRLIGNRAIAEKKLENFLEYRRLYPEYGFVFVGDSGQGDIHFGQRMLERAPESVQAIFIHDVVATPERARQELGVAGVHLFDTYLGAAAVALERALLGPEGAARVAEAALEAFAAIPFPSRDGREPRRLEMARDLARLNELLPPSLRIATSL
;
A
#
# COMPACT_ATOMS: atom_id res chain seq x y z
N GLN A 1 -0.88 -6.13 34.21
CA GLN A 1 -0.16 -5.05 33.51
C GLN A 1 1.04 -5.68 32.83
N ARG A 2 0.99 -5.78 31.50
CA ARG A 2 2.05 -6.36 30.66
C ARG A 2 2.62 -5.32 29.67
N GLY A 3 1.94 -4.20 29.47
CA GLY A 3 2.29 -3.04 28.66
C GLY A 3 2.70 -1.83 29.49
N ARG A 4 3.05 -0.74 28.81
CA ARG A 4 3.66 0.46 29.42
C ARG A 4 2.67 1.52 29.90
N THR A 5 1.38 1.38 29.61
CA THR A 5 0.37 2.40 29.90
C THR A 5 -0.21 2.21 31.30
N GLY A 6 -0.18 3.27 32.12
CA GLY A 6 -0.74 3.24 33.46
C GLY A 6 -2.27 3.25 33.43
N ARG A 7 -2.91 2.71 34.48
CA ARG A 7 -4.38 2.72 34.61
C ARG A 7 -5.00 4.13 34.49
N ARG A 8 -4.27 5.17 34.90
CA ARG A 8 -4.69 6.58 34.74
C ARG A 8 -4.69 7.02 33.28
N ASP A 9 -3.70 6.60 32.51
CA ASP A 9 -3.56 6.93 31.10
C ASP A 9 -4.61 6.18 30.27
N GLU A 10 -4.90 4.92 30.61
CA GLU A 10 -6.01 4.16 29.99
C GLU A 10 -7.37 4.83 30.23
N GLN A 11 -7.63 5.36 31.42
CA GLN A 11 -8.87 6.13 31.67
C GLN A 11 -8.88 7.49 30.95
N ALA A 12 -7.71 8.08 30.66
CA ALA A 12 -7.61 9.27 29.82
C ALA A 12 -7.92 8.92 28.35
N LEU A 13 -7.35 7.83 27.83
CA LEU A 13 -7.64 7.29 26.50
C LEU A 13 -9.13 6.99 26.35
N ARG A 14 -9.73 6.32 27.35
CA ARG A 14 -11.17 6.02 27.34
C ARG A 14 -12.02 7.28 27.18
N ARG A 15 -11.76 8.31 27.99
CA ARG A 15 -12.49 9.58 27.92
C ARG A 15 -12.29 10.31 26.60
N LEU A 16 -11.07 10.29 26.06
CA LEU A 16 -10.75 10.90 24.76
C LEU A 16 -11.53 10.22 23.63
N TRP A 17 -11.44 8.90 23.53
CA TRP A 17 -12.07 8.14 22.44
C TRP A 17 -13.60 8.18 22.53
N LEU A 18 -14.18 7.87 23.69
CA LEU A 18 -15.64 7.87 23.86
C LEU A 18 -16.26 9.28 23.82
N GLY A 19 -15.44 10.32 24.01
CA GLY A 19 -15.84 11.72 23.85
C GLY A 19 -15.77 12.22 22.41
N THR A 20 -15.08 11.52 21.52
CA THR A 20 -14.91 11.87 20.10
C THR A 20 -15.94 11.11 19.25
N ARG A 21 -16.60 11.77 18.29
CA ARG A 21 -17.72 11.20 17.53
C ARG A 21 -17.68 11.50 16.04
N GLY A 22 -18.36 10.69 15.25
CA GLY A 22 -18.48 10.79 13.80
C GLY A 22 -17.12 11.00 13.11
N ALA A 23 -17.08 11.96 12.19
CA ALA A 23 -15.87 12.28 11.42
C ALA A 23 -14.67 12.72 12.28
N ASP A 24 -14.87 13.20 13.52
CA ASP A 24 -13.76 13.51 14.41
C ASP A 24 -12.99 12.27 14.87
N VAL A 25 -13.65 11.10 14.94
CA VAL A 25 -12.98 9.83 15.25
C VAL A 25 -11.98 9.50 14.15
N THR A 26 -12.41 9.59 12.89
CA THR A 26 -11.54 9.39 11.72
C THR A 26 -10.39 10.40 11.69
N ARG A 27 -10.66 11.69 11.94
CA ARG A 27 -9.61 12.72 12.03
C ARG A 27 -8.59 12.42 13.12
N LEU A 28 -9.05 12.01 14.31
CA LEU A 28 -8.17 11.66 15.42
C LEU A 28 -7.27 10.46 15.08
N LYS A 29 -7.84 9.38 14.53
CA LYS A 29 -7.09 8.19 14.10
C LYS A 29 -5.99 8.56 13.10
N ASN A 30 -6.36 9.26 12.04
CA ASN A 30 -5.43 9.68 11.01
C ASN A 30 -4.35 10.65 11.53
N ALA A 31 -4.69 11.54 12.47
CA ALA A 31 -3.72 12.45 13.09
C ALA A 31 -2.74 11.75 14.04
N LEU A 32 -3.13 10.61 14.62
CA LEU A 32 -2.25 9.78 15.43
C LEU A 32 -1.26 9.01 14.53
N ASP A 33 -1.76 8.45 13.44
CA ASP A 33 -0.97 7.67 12.48
C ASP A 33 -0.01 8.53 11.64
N GLY A 34 -0.43 9.74 11.23
CA GLY A 34 0.37 10.64 10.40
C GLY A 34 1.64 11.23 11.05
N ARG A 35 1.97 10.86 12.29
CA ARG A 35 3.16 11.36 13.01
C ARG A 35 4.45 10.62 12.66
N GLY A 36 4.38 9.53 11.89
CA GLY A 36 5.57 8.81 11.38
C GLY A 36 6.53 8.30 12.47
N ARG A 37 6.03 8.01 13.68
CA ARG A 37 6.82 7.57 14.85
C ARG A 37 6.44 6.17 15.29
N TYR A 38 7.14 5.64 16.29
CA TYR A 38 6.89 4.29 16.80
C TYR A 38 5.45 4.08 17.32
N HIS A 39 4.80 5.14 17.77
CA HIS A 39 3.52 5.06 18.45
C HIS A 39 2.37 5.34 17.49
N ASP A 40 2.08 4.39 16.59
CA ASP A 40 0.90 4.41 15.73
C ASP A 40 -0.33 3.84 16.46
N LEU A 41 -1.49 3.92 15.83
CA LEU A 41 -2.76 3.50 16.40
C LEU A 41 -2.81 1.98 16.63
N HIS A 42 -2.18 1.19 15.77
CA HIS A 42 -2.08 -0.26 15.94
C HIS A 42 -1.28 -0.61 17.19
N GLN A 43 -0.10 -0.02 17.37
CA GLN A 43 0.70 -0.15 18.59
C GLN A 43 -0.07 0.31 19.83
N LEU A 44 -0.77 1.45 19.75
CA LEU A 44 -1.56 1.96 20.87
C LEU A 44 -2.61 0.94 21.31
N PHE A 45 -3.41 0.45 20.37
CA PHE A 45 -4.54 -0.43 20.68
C PHE A 45 -4.10 -1.86 21.00
N TYR A 46 -3.19 -2.43 20.23
CA TYR A 46 -2.87 -3.86 20.33
C TYR A 46 -1.68 -4.20 21.24
N HIS A 47 -0.91 -3.19 21.66
CA HIS A 47 0.28 -3.40 22.48
C HIS A 47 0.38 -2.48 23.71
N ASP A 48 -0.09 -1.24 23.64
CA ASP A 48 0.05 -0.29 24.74
C ASP A 48 -1.17 -0.29 25.69
N ILE A 49 -2.38 -0.56 25.21
CA ILE A 49 -3.57 -0.81 26.04
C ILE A 49 -3.53 -2.26 26.57
N ASP A 50 -3.48 -2.40 27.89
CA ASP A 50 -3.38 -3.69 28.57
C ASP A 50 -4.75 -4.31 28.89
N ASP A 51 -5.76 -3.47 29.08
CA ASP A 51 -7.12 -3.90 29.39
C ASP A 51 -7.87 -4.32 28.12
N ASP A 52 -8.03 -5.63 27.95
CA ASP A 52 -8.77 -6.23 26.83
C ASP A 52 -10.22 -5.72 26.75
N GLY A 53 -10.89 -5.53 27.89
CA GLY A 53 -12.25 -5.03 27.94
C GLY A 53 -12.35 -3.58 27.49
N LEU A 54 -11.38 -2.75 27.90
CA LEU A 54 -11.27 -1.38 27.41
C LEU A 54 -11.01 -1.36 25.91
N ARG A 55 -10.04 -2.13 25.41
CA ARG A 55 -9.75 -2.19 23.97
C ARG A 55 -11.00 -2.53 23.16
N GLU A 56 -11.74 -3.56 23.57
CA GLU A 56 -12.96 -3.98 22.88
C GLU A 56 -14.06 -2.92 22.94
N GLU A 57 -14.21 -2.20 24.06
CA GLU A 57 -15.11 -1.05 24.17
C GLU A 57 -14.74 0.06 23.17
N LEU A 58 -13.45 0.39 23.06
CA LEU A 58 -12.98 1.44 22.15
C LEU A 58 -13.13 1.04 20.67
N LEU A 59 -12.85 -0.23 20.33
CA LEU A 59 -13.04 -0.75 18.98
C LEU A 59 -14.53 -0.77 18.60
N ALA A 60 -15.41 -1.13 19.53
CA ALA A 60 -16.86 -1.05 19.31
C ALA A 60 -17.34 0.39 19.08
N HIS A 61 -16.81 1.35 19.84
CA HIS A 61 -17.08 2.78 19.63
C HIS A 61 -16.59 3.27 18.27
N ILE A 62 -15.36 2.91 17.87
CA ILE A 62 -14.82 3.23 16.53
C ILE A 62 -15.73 2.69 15.43
N ALA A 63 -16.18 1.44 15.54
CA ALA A 63 -17.07 0.83 14.56
C ALA A 63 -18.45 1.51 14.52
N ALA A 64 -18.98 1.93 15.65
CA ALA A 64 -20.28 2.62 15.73
C ALA A 64 -20.26 4.03 15.14
N GLU A 65 -19.12 4.72 15.25
CA GLU A 65 -18.94 6.10 14.73
C GLU A 65 -18.40 6.13 13.29
N ALA A 66 -18.13 4.97 12.69
CA ALA A 66 -17.54 4.84 11.36
C ALA A 66 -18.49 5.31 10.25
N VAL A 67 -18.02 6.26 9.43
CA VAL A 67 -18.73 6.74 8.24
C VAL A 67 -17.84 6.52 7.02
N PRO A 68 -18.26 5.72 6.02
CA PRO A 68 -17.43 5.39 4.87
C PRO A 68 -16.79 6.61 4.21
N THR A 69 -15.47 6.58 4.04
CA THR A 69 -14.71 7.70 3.47
C THR A 69 -14.70 7.66 1.95
N GLY A 70 -14.83 6.46 1.36
CA GLY A 70 -14.54 6.22 -0.06
C GLY A 70 -13.04 6.16 -0.37
N GLU A 71 -12.18 6.37 0.62
CA GLU A 71 -10.71 6.28 0.53
C GLU A 71 -10.24 4.84 0.82
N VAL A 72 -9.01 4.53 0.43
CA VAL A 72 -8.40 3.21 0.66
C VAL A 72 -7.12 3.30 1.49
N LYS A 73 -6.98 2.40 2.47
CA LYS A 73 -5.70 2.08 3.10
C LYS A 73 -4.91 1.17 2.16
N ILE A 74 -3.69 1.59 1.81
CA ILE A 74 -2.81 0.84 0.93
C ILE A 74 -1.84 0.05 1.79
N LEU A 75 -1.92 -1.28 1.74
CA LEU A 75 -0.94 -2.18 2.34
C LEU A 75 0.05 -2.59 1.26
N SER A 76 1.36 -2.45 1.49
CA SER A 76 2.35 -2.87 0.48
C SER A 76 3.47 -3.70 1.06
N ASP A 77 3.84 -4.79 0.39
CA ASP A 77 5.15 -5.38 0.61
C ASP A 77 6.26 -4.47 0.04
N ILE A 78 7.51 -4.76 0.39
CA ILE A 78 8.68 -3.97 0.03
C ILE A 78 9.53 -4.70 -1.02
N ASP A 79 9.88 -5.95 -0.76
CA ASP A 79 10.86 -6.65 -1.58
C ASP A 79 10.24 -7.16 -2.86
N ASP A 80 10.89 -6.83 -3.96
CA ASP A 80 10.40 -7.16 -5.29
C ASP A 80 8.99 -6.60 -5.61
N THR A 81 8.42 -5.79 -4.71
CA THR A 81 7.18 -5.03 -4.85
C THR A 81 7.45 -3.54 -5.03
N PHE A 82 8.15 -2.91 -4.08
CA PHE A 82 8.51 -1.49 -4.12
C PHE A 82 9.85 -1.26 -4.83
N TYR A 83 10.85 -2.10 -4.56
CA TYR A 83 12.11 -2.12 -5.29
C TYR A 83 12.60 -3.55 -5.56
N ALA A 84 13.37 -3.73 -6.64
CA ALA A 84 13.96 -5.01 -7.00
C ALA A 84 15.06 -5.43 -6.01
N ASN A 85 14.99 -6.65 -5.46
CA ASN A 85 15.98 -7.06 -4.46
C ASN A 85 16.26 -8.57 -4.36
N TRP A 86 15.26 -9.40 -4.09
CA TRP A 86 15.46 -10.77 -3.63
C TRP A 86 15.26 -11.79 -4.74
N LYS A 87 14.13 -11.72 -5.44
CA LYS A 87 13.75 -12.60 -6.54
C LYS A 87 13.83 -11.93 -7.90
N ASP A 88 13.54 -10.64 -7.98
CA ASP A 88 13.52 -9.97 -9.27
C ASP A 88 14.95 -9.62 -9.73
N ALA A 89 15.45 -10.40 -10.70
CA ALA A 89 16.73 -10.18 -11.36
C ALA A 89 16.61 -9.36 -12.67
N ARG A 90 15.39 -8.94 -13.03
CA ARG A 90 15.09 -8.25 -14.31
C ARG A 90 15.50 -6.78 -14.26
N TYR A 91 15.69 -6.23 -13.06
CA TYR A 91 16.17 -4.87 -12.81
C TYR A 91 17.48 -4.89 -12.01
N PRO A 92 18.32 -3.84 -12.10
CA PRO A 92 19.44 -3.67 -11.20
C PRO A 92 18.98 -3.69 -9.73
N LYS A 93 19.79 -4.27 -8.84
CA LYS A 93 19.44 -4.37 -7.42
C LYS A 93 19.13 -2.99 -6.82
N LYS A 94 18.11 -2.93 -5.96
CA LYS A 94 17.60 -1.73 -5.30
C LYS A 94 17.01 -0.67 -6.24
N THR A 95 16.69 -1.05 -7.48
CA THR A 95 15.90 -0.19 -8.38
C THR A 95 14.48 -0.06 -7.84
N VAL A 96 14.06 1.14 -7.48
CA VAL A 96 12.65 1.45 -7.25
C VAL A 96 11.92 1.27 -8.58
N TYR A 97 10.85 0.47 -8.57
CA TYR A 97 10.18 0.16 -9.82
C TYR A 97 9.58 1.41 -10.48
N PRO A 98 9.68 1.55 -11.81
CA PRO A 98 9.10 2.68 -12.51
C PRO A 98 7.62 2.86 -12.19
N GLY A 99 7.22 4.03 -11.71
CA GLY A 99 5.82 4.38 -11.45
C GLY A 99 5.27 3.98 -10.09
N VAL A 100 5.96 3.17 -9.28
CA VAL A 100 5.41 2.65 -8.00
C VAL A 100 5.01 3.75 -7.02
N LEU A 101 5.84 4.77 -6.88
CA LEU A 101 5.58 5.89 -5.95
C LEU A 101 4.37 6.71 -6.39
N GLN A 102 4.27 6.97 -7.70
CA GLN A 102 3.13 7.69 -8.25
C GLN A 102 1.88 6.83 -8.14
N PHE A 103 1.98 5.52 -8.36
CA PHE A 103 0.85 4.60 -8.20
C PHE A 103 0.29 4.63 -6.78
N TYR A 104 1.14 4.55 -5.74
CA TYR A 104 0.66 4.71 -4.36
C TYR A 104 0.06 6.09 -4.11
N ALA A 105 0.68 7.16 -4.62
CA ALA A 105 0.16 8.51 -4.46
C ALA A 105 -1.23 8.68 -5.10
N GLU A 106 -1.50 8.04 -6.24
CA GLU A 106 -2.80 8.10 -6.91
C GLU A 106 -3.85 7.20 -6.28
N LEU A 107 -3.46 6.06 -5.72
CA LEU A 107 -4.37 5.25 -4.89
C LEU A 107 -4.78 6.00 -3.61
N ASP A 108 -3.83 6.69 -2.99
CA ASP A 108 -4.03 7.51 -1.78
C ASP A 108 -4.91 8.73 -2.08
N ARG A 109 -4.72 9.32 -3.28
CA ARG A 109 -5.57 10.38 -3.80
C ARG A 109 -7.00 9.92 -4.09
N GLY A 110 -7.17 8.68 -4.56
CA GLY A 110 -8.46 8.12 -4.96
C GLY A 110 -8.96 8.62 -6.34
N PRO A 111 -10.16 8.18 -6.76
CA PRO A 111 -10.68 8.39 -8.11
C PRO A 111 -11.38 9.75 -8.34
N GLY A 112 -11.62 10.51 -7.27
CA GLY A 112 -12.36 11.76 -7.32
C GLY A 112 -11.59 12.91 -7.95
N PRO A 113 -12.30 13.95 -8.47
CA PRO A 113 -11.65 15.16 -8.98
C PRO A 113 -10.91 15.91 -7.85
N GLU A 114 -11.53 15.93 -6.66
CA GLU A 114 -10.90 16.41 -5.44
C GLU A 114 -10.05 15.28 -4.85
N PRO A 115 -8.77 15.55 -4.54
CA PRO A 115 -7.92 14.56 -3.90
C PRO A 115 -8.48 14.18 -2.53
N GLY A 116 -8.51 12.88 -2.25
CA GLY A 116 -8.67 12.35 -0.91
C GLY A 116 -7.53 12.78 0.02
N ARG A 117 -7.66 12.45 1.30
CA ARG A 117 -6.63 12.75 2.29
C ARG A 117 -5.37 11.95 2.00
N ALA A 118 -4.22 12.62 1.97
CA ALA A 118 -2.94 11.92 1.88
C ALA A 118 -2.60 11.19 3.18
N GLY A 119 -1.88 10.07 3.07
CA GLY A 119 -1.25 9.39 4.20
C GLY A 119 -1.91 8.09 4.63
N ASP A 120 -2.36 7.29 3.68
CA ASP A 120 -3.00 5.98 3.89
C ASP A 120 -2.14 4.79 3.44
N LEU A 121 -0.88 5.03 3.05
CA LEU A 121 0.09 3.99 2.72
C LEU A 121 0.78 3.40 3.97
N THR A 122 0.67 2.07 4.13
CA THR A 122 1.31 1.27 5.16
C THR A 122 2.12 0.14 4.52
N PHE A 123 3.41 0.02 4.86
CA PHE A 123 4.21 -1.12 4.39
C PHE A 123 4.08 -2.33 5.34
N VAL A 124 4.07 -3.53 4.77
CA VAL A 124 3.94 -4.80 5.50
C VAL A 124 5.04 -5.74 4.99
N THR A 125 6.08 -5.99 5.79
CA THR A 125 7.17 -6.91 5.41
C THR A 125 7.23 -8.16 6.28
N ALA A 126 7.77 -9.25 5.71
CA ALA A 126 8.04 -10.51 6.39
C ALA A 126 9.53 -10.71 6.79
N ARG A 127 10.39 -9.70 6.61
CA ARG A 127 11.85 -9.83 6.84
C ARG A 127 12.24 -10.17 8.28
N PRO A 128 12.92 -11.32 8.52
CA PRO A 128 13.45 -11.65 9.83
C PRO A 128 14.63 -10.74 10.17
N GLY A 129 14.44 -9.80 11.11
CA GLY A 129 15.52 -8.97 11.65
C GLY A 129 15.30 -7.46 11.59
N ASP A 130 14.22 -6.97 10.97
CA ASP A 130 13.86 -5.54 10.95
C ASP A 130 13.26 -5.07 12.30
N ARG A 131 13.89 -5.46 13.42
CA ARG A 131 13.40 -5.22 14.79
C ARG A 131 13.29 -3.73 15.17
N LEU A 132 13.62 -2.81 14.26
CA LEU A 132 13.73 -1.38 14.54
C LEU A 132 13.33 -0.43 13.39
N GLY A 133 12.89 -0.90 12.20
CA GLY A 133 12.57 0.02 11.08
C GLY A 133 13.75 0.89 10.58
N LEU A 134 14.97 0.66 11.09
CA LEU A 134 16.15 1.51 10.85
C LEU A 134 16.74 1.34 9.44
N VAL A 135 16.58 0.16 8.83
CA VAL A 135 17.09 -0.14 7.48
C VAL A 135 16.21 0.53 6.41
N GLU A 136 14.91 0.66 6.70
CA GLU A 136 13.94 1.38 5.87
C GLU A 136 14.17 2.88 5.94
N ASP A 137 14.28 3.43 7.15
CA ASP A 137 14.56 4.84 7.38
C ASP A 137 15.78 5.35 6.60
N ALA A 138 16.87 4.57 6.53
CA ALA A 138 18.06 4.94 5.75
C ALA A 138 17.82 4.87 4.24
N THR A 139 17.08 3.86 3.76
CA THR A 139 16.74 3.68 2.35
C THR A 139 15.78 4.77 1.88
N LEU A 140 14.75 5.06 2.67
CA LEU A 140 13.78 6.11 2.42
C LEU A 140 14.41 7.50 2.54
N ARG A 141 15.28 7.75 3.53
CA ARG A 141 16.09 8.99 3.56
C ARG A 141 17.01 9.12 2.35
N ALA A 142 17.58 8.03 1.85
CA ALA A 142 18.40 8.05 0.64
C ALA A 142 17.57 8.32 -0.62
N LEU A 143 16.36 7.78 -0.72
CA LEU A 143 15.43 8.08 -1.81
C LEU A 143 14.91 9.52 -1.72
N ALA A 144 14.57 10.00 -0.52
CA ALA A 144 14.21 11.39 -0.23
C ALA A 144 15.32 12.37 -0.65
N ALA A 145 16.55 12.09 -0.22
CA ALA A 145 17.72 12.90 -0.53
C ALA A 145 18.06 12.93 -2.03
N ARG A 146 17.60 11.94 -2.80
CA ARG A 146 17.74 11.89 -4.26
C ARG A 146 16.58 12.55 -5.01
N GLY A 147 15.61 13.13 -4.29
CA GLY A 147 14.39 13.69 -4.90
C GLY A 147 13.47 12.62 -5.51
N GLN A 148 13.72 11.35 -5.21
CA GLN A 148 13.02 10.20 -5.77
C GLN A 148 11.85 9.75 -4.90
N LEU A 149 11.31 10.63 -4.04
CA LEU A 149 10.11 10.35 -3.27
C LEU A 149 9.06 11.42 -3.59
N ALA A 150 7.85 10.98 -3.94
CA ALA A 150 6.71 11.86 -4.13
C ALA A 150 6.42 12.64 -2.84
N ALA A 151 5.84 13.85 -2.98
CA ALA A 151 5.47 14.70 -1.86
C ALA A 151 4.61 13.96 -0.80
N THR A 152 3.81 12.98 -1.20
CA THR A 152 3.02 12.08 -0.33
C THR A 152 3.91 11.37 0.70
N VAL A 153 5.01 10.81 0.23
CA VAL A 153 5.99 10.08 1.01
C VAL A 153 6.80 11.02 1.93
N LEU A 154 7.03 12.26 1.49
CA LEU A 154 7.67 13.31 2.29
C LEU A 154 6.71 13.99 3.29
N ALA A 155 5.39 13.90 3.08
CA ALA A 155 4.35 14.50 3.91
C ALA A 155 3.93 13.62 5.10
N GLY A 156 4.61 12.49 5.34
CA GLY A 156 4.34 11.60 6.46
C GLY A 156 3.38 10.44 6.13
N SER A 157 3.20 10.09 4.85
CA SER A 157 2.44 8.89 4.42
C SER A 157 3.13 7.56 4.71
N PHE A 158 3.99 7.51 5.73
CA PHE A 158 4.71 6.32 6.15
C PHE A 158 4.14 5.85 7.48
N THR A 159 3.15 4.98 7.43
CA THR A 159 2.72 4.20 8.59
C THR A 159 3.32 2.79 8.53
N ARG A 160 3.52 2.23 9.72
CA ARG A 160 4.62 1.31 10.02
C ARG A 160 4.46 -0.09 9.45
N LEU A 161 5.61 -0.74 9.41
CA LEU A 161 5.80 -2.18 9.35
C LEU A 161 5.06 -2.93 10.46
N ILE A 162 4.16 -3.79 10.06
CA ILE A 162 3.44 -4.64 11.00
C ILE A 162 4.26 -5.93 11.31
N GLY A 163 4.93 -5.95 12.48
CA GLY A 163 5.23 -7.12 13.33
C GLY A 163 6.00 -8.34 12.76
N ASN A 164 7.31 -8.41 13.07
CA ASN A 164 8.31 -9.44 12.68
C ASN A 164 8.19 -10.84 13.34
N ARG A 165 7.11 -11.59 13.11
CA ARG A 165 7.18 -13.08 13.22
C ARG A 165 6.52 -13.75 12.02
N ALA A 166 7.38 -14.37 11.22
CA ALA A 166 7.11 -15.05 9.95
C ALA A 166 6.18 -16.27 10.08
N ILE A 167 4.87 -16.02 10.08
CA ILE A 167 3.84 -16.97 9.64
C ILE A 167 2.83 -16.12 8.86
N ALA A 168 2.39 -16.54 7.67
CA ALA A 168 1.37 -15.83 6.88
C ALA A 168 0.10 -15.51 7.71
N GLU A 169 -0.20 -16.36 8.69
CA GLU A 169 -1.25 -16.17 9.69
C GLU A 169 -1.07 -14.88 10.51
N LYS A 170 0.16 -14.52 10.90
CA LYS A 170 0.41 -13.29 11.66
C LYS A 170 0.21 -12.03 10.81
N LYS A 171 0.64 -12.05 9.53
CA LYS A 171 0.38 -10.96 8.57
C LYS A 171 -1.13 -10.74 8.43
N LEU A 172 -1.89 -11.84 8.36
CA LEU A 172 -3.35 -11.81 8.28
C LEU A 172 -4.04 -11.35 9.57
N GLU A 173 -3.62 -11.83 10.74
CA GLU A 173 -4.11 -11.36 12.04
C GLU A 173 -3.96 -9.85 12.15
N ASN A 174 -2.77 -9.34 11.83
CA ASN A 174 -2.51 -7.93 11.96
C ASN A 174 -3.33 -7.09 10.95
N PHE A 175 -3.56 -7.59 9.73
CA PHE A 175 -4.50 -6.96 8.80
C PHE A 175 -5.91 -6.90 9.41
N LEU A 176 -6.39 -8.01 9.99
CA LEU A 176 -7.72 -8.06 10.60
C LEU A 176 -7.82 -7.09 11.79
N GLU A 177 -6.76 -6.95 12.59
CA GLU A 177 -6.65 -5.95 13.66
C GLU A 177 -6.67 -4.52 13.10
N TYR A 178 -5.86 -4.25 12.07
CA TYR A 178 -5.79 -2.92 11.44
C TYR A 178 -7.12 -2.52 10.81
N ARG A 179 -7.84 -3.46 10.19
CA ARG A 179 -9.19 -3.26 9.67
C ARG A 179 -10.19 -2.84 10.76
N ARG A 180 -10.08 -3.40 11.97
CA ARG A 180 -10.94 -3.00 13.10
C ARG A 180 -10.71 -1.56 13.55
N LEU A 181 -9.51 -1.01 13.30
CA LEU A 181 -9.18 0.39 13.58
C LEU A 181 -9.71 1.33 12.50
N TYR A 182 -9.84 0.86 11.26
CA TYR A 182 -10.28 1.65 10.10
C TYR A 182 -11.47 1.02 9.37
N PRO A 183 -12.59 0.74 10.06
CA PRO A 183 -13.77 0.11 9.45
C PRO A 183 -14.45 1.00 8.39
N GLU A 184 -14.18 2.31 8.38
CA GLU A 184 -14.70 3.24 7.39
C GLU A 184 -13.90 3.31 6.07
N TYR A 185 -12.74 2.65 6.01
CA TYR A 185 -11.87 2.63 4.84
C TYR A 185 -12.03 1.34 4.02
N GLY A 186 -11.78 1.45 2.71
CA GLY A 186 -11.42 0.30 1.89
C GLY A 186 -9.96 -0.09 2.06
N PHE A 187 -9.59 -1.26 1.54
CA PHE A 187 -8.21 -1.75 1.57
C PHE A 187 -7.76 -2.21 0.19
N VAL A 188 -6.54 -1.84 -0.15
CA VAL A 188 -5.80 -2.37 -1.30
C VAL A 188 -4.52 -3.00 -0.78
N PHE A 189 -4.13 -4.15 -1.35
CA PHE A 189 -2.82 -4.75 -1.07
C PHE A 189 -1.97 -4.80 -2.33
N VAL A 190 -0.69 -4.47 -2.22
CA VAL A 190 0.32 -4.56 -3.28
C VAL A 190 1.45 -5.46 -2.81
N GLY A 191 1.76 -6.52 -3.55
CA GLY A 191 2.79 -7.50 -3.19
C GLY A 191 3.47 -8.12 -4.42
N ASP A 192 4.24 -9.18 -4.23
CA ASP A 192 4.95 -9.87 -5.32
C ASP A 192 4.55 -11.35 -5.50
N SER A 193 4.70 -11.91 -6.69
CA SER A 193 4.34 -13.31 -6.95
C SER A 193 5.32 -14.33 -6.35
N GLY A 194 6.44 -13.87 -5.82
CA GLY A 194 7.54 -14.68 -5.33
C GLY A 194 7.54 -14.93 -3.81
N GLN A 195 6.95 -14.08 -2.96
CA GLN A 195 7.15 -14.19 -1.50
C GLN A 195 5.90 -14.61 -0.72
N GLY A 196 4.91 -15.21 -1.40
CA GLY A 196 3.69 -15.73 -0.77
C GLY A 196 2.55 -14.70 -0.68
N ASP A 197 2.72 -13.53 -1.30
CA ASP A 197 1.74 -12.45 -1.27
C ASP A 197 0.46 -12.76 -2.06
N ILE A 198 0.52 -13.64 -3.07
CA ILE A 198 -0.70 -14.18 -3.71
C ILE A 198 -1.58 -14.86 -2.67
N HIS A 199 -1.00 -15.77 -1.88
CA HIS A 199 -1.75 -16.48 -0.84
C HIS A 199 -2.28 -15.51 0.21
N PHE A 200 -1.45 -14.57 0.66
CA PHE A 200 -1.87 -13.55 1.62
C PHE A 200 -3.06 -12.71 1.09
N GLY A 201 -2.99 -12.23 -0.14
CA GLY A 201 -4.07 -11.47 -0.79
C GLY A 201 -5.36 -12.28 -0.95
N GLN A 202 -5.27 -13.57 -1.31
CA GLN A 202 -6.43 -14.46 -1.32
C GLN A 202 -7.08 -14.57 0.06
N ARG A 203 -6.28 -14.76 1.11
CA ARG A 203 -6.79 -14.81 2.49
C ARG A 203 -7.41 -13.49 2.93
N MET A 204 -6.90 -12.35 2.49
CA MET A 204 -7.54 -11.04 2.76
C MET A 204 -8.94 -10.98 2.15
N LEU A 205 -9.08 -11.37 0.87
CA LEU A 205 -10.35 -11.41 0.15
C LEU A 205 -11.33 -12.42 0.77
N GLU A 206 -10.86 -13.59 1.21
CA GLU A 206 -11.69 -14.59 1.89
C GLU A 206 -12.23 -14.10 3.25
N ARG A 207 -11.43 -13.31 3.99
CA ARG A 207 -11.73 -12.95 5.38
C ARG A 207 -12.40 -11.58 5.53
N ALA A 208 -12.26 -10.70 4.54
CA ALA A 208 -12.85 -9.37 4.53
C ALA A 208 -13.25 -8.92 3.10
N PRO A 209 -14.06 -9.71 2.37
CA PRO A 209 -14.43 -9.41 0.98
C PRO A 209 -15.12 -8.05 0.81
N GLU A 210 -15.81 -7.55 1.85
CA GLU A 210 -16.52 -6.28 1.86
C GLU A 210 -15.60 -5.06 2.04
N SER A 211 -14.37 -5.26 2.53
CA SER A 211 -13.42 -4.17 2.81
C SER A 211 -12.26 -4.14 1.84
N VAL A 212 -11.89 -5.28 1.24
CA VAL A 212 -10.75 -5.39 0.32
C VAL A 212 -11.22 -5.13 -1.11
N GLN A 213 -10.78 -4.02 -1.69
CA GLN A 213 -11.23 -3.58 -3.02
C GLN A 213 -10.41 -4.20 -4.16
N ALA A 214 -9.11 -4.40 -3.96
CA ALA A 214 -8.25 -5.06 -4.92
C ALA A 214 -6.95 -5.59 -4.29
N ILE A 215 -6.42 -6.65 -4.89
CA ILE A 215 -5.08 -7.16 -4.63
C ILE A 215 -4.26 -7.00 -5.91
N PHE A 216 -3.13 -6.31 -5.84
CA PHE A 216 -2.19 -6.13 -6.95
C PHE A 216 -0.91 -6.91 -6.67
N ILE A 217 -0.51 -7.77 -7.60
CA ILE A 217 0.67 -8.62 -7.45
C ILE A 217 1.65 -8.33 -8.59
N HIS A 218 2.81 -7.77 -8.26
CA HIS A 218 3.90 -7.62 -9.20
C HIS A 218 4.46 -9.00 -9.56
N ASP A 219 4.32 -9.39 -10.82
CA ASP A 219 4.69 -10.74 -11.24
C ASP A 219 6.18 -10.81 -11.57
N VAL A 220 6.93 -11.42 -10.65
CA VAL A 220 8.40 -11.58 -10.71
C VAL A 220 8.81 -13.01 -11.03
N VAL A 221 7.85 -13.94 -11.13
CA VAL A 221 8.10 -15.38 -11.38
C VAL A 221 7.53 -15.88 -12.71
N ALA A 222 7.00 -14.98 -13.55
CA ALA A 222 6.40 -15.29 -14.86
C ALA A 222 5.24 -16.30 -14.74
N THR A 223 4.21 -15.90 -13.98
CA THR A 223 3.00 -16.69 -13.77
C THR A 223 2.28 -16.92 -15.11
N PRO A 224 1.89 -18.17 -15.45
CA PRO A 224 1.20 -18.45 -16.71
C PRO A 224 -0.10 -17.66 -16.86
N GLU A 225 -0.37 -17.18 -18.08
CA GLU A 225 -1.53 -16.31 -18.39
C GLU A 225 -2.87 -16.89 -17.90
N ARG A 226 -3.08 -18.20 -18.07
CA ARG A 226 -4.28 -18.87 -17.54
C ARG A 226 -4.45 -18.69 -16.03
N ALA A 227 -3.37 -18.84 -15.27
CA ALA A 227 -3.39 -18.67 -13.82
C ALA A 227 -3.61 -17.20 -13.45
N ARG A 228 -3.04 -16.25 -14.21
CA ARG A 228 -3.29 -14.80 -14.02
C ARG A 228 -4.77 -14.48 -14.20
N GLN A 229 -5.42 -15.06 -15.21
CA GLN A 229 -6.85 -14.87 -15.48
C GLN A 229 -7.73 -15.46 -14.36
N GLU A 230 -7.44 -16.70 -13.93
CA GLU A 230 -8.14 -17.36 -12.83
C GLU A 230 -8.02 -16.54 -11.52
N LEU A 231 -6.83 -16.03 -11.21
CA LEU A 231 -6.59 -15.13 -10.07
C LEU A 231 -7.32 -13.78 -10.22
N GLY A 232 -7.32 -13.20 -11.42
CA GLY A 232 -7.96 -11.93 -11.71
C GLY A 232 -9.48 -11.96 -11.49
N VAL A 233 -10.13 -13.07 -11.85
CA VAL A 233 -11.56 -13.32 -11.55
C VAL A 233 -11.80 -13.37 -10.05
N ALA A 234 -10.86 -13.92 -9.29
CA ALA A 234 -10.92 -13.97 -7.83
C ALA A 234 -10.52 -12.64 -7.14
N GLY A 235 -10.20 -11.58 -7.88
CA GLY A 235 -9.83 -10.27 -7.32
C GLY A 235 -8.33 -10.08 -7.06
N VAL A 236 -7.48 -10.99 -7.55
CA VAL A 236 -6.02 -10.92 -7.46
C VAL A 236 -5.42 -10.61 -8.83
N HIS A 237 -4.94 -9.39 -8.99
CA HIS A 237 -4.52 -8.82 -10.27
C HIS A 237 -3.00 -8.83 -10.41
N LEU A 238 -2.49 -9.75 -11.23
CA LEU A 238 -1.07 -9.82 -11.55
C LEU A 238 -0.69 -8.81 -12.63
N PHE A 239 0.37 -8.04 -12.41
CA PHE A 239 0.88 -7.03 -13.33
C PHE A 239 2.40 -7.15 -13.52
N ASP A 240 2.90 -6.75 -14.69
CA ASP A 240 4.35 -6.77 -14.98
C ASP A 240 5.00 -5.40 -14.77
N THR A 241 4.23 -4.32 -14.97
CA THR A 241 4.67 -2.95 -14.76
C THR A 241 3.61 -2.17 -13.99
N TYR A 242 4.00 -1.09 -13.31
CA TYR A 242 3.02 -0.24 -12.62
C TYR A 242 2.10 0.54 -13.58
N LEU A 243 2.41 0.57 -14.89
CA LEU A 243 1.44 0.98 -15.92
C LEU A 243 0.28 -0.01 -16.01
N GLY A 244 0.59 -1.32 -16.00
CA GLY A 244 -0.40 -2.38 -15.97
C GLY A 244 -1.22 -2.37 -14.67
N ALA A 245 -0.57 -2.10 -13.53
CA ALA A 245 -1.28 -1.90 -12.26
C ALA A 245 -2.23 -0.71 -12.32
N ALA A 246 -1.78 0.43 -12.87
CA ALA A 246 -2.61 1.63 -13.05
C ALA A 246 -3.80 1.39 -13.98
N ALA A 247 -3.63 0.62 -15.06
CA ALA A 247 -4.73 0.23 -15.95
C ALA A 247 -5.82 -0.54 -15.20
N VAL A 248 -5.43 -1.53 -14.40
CA VAL A 248 -6.37 -2.30 -13.57
C VAL A 248 -7.01 -1.42 -12.49
N ALA A 249 -6.24 -0.54 -11.85
CA ALA A 249 -6.76 0.38 -10.84
C ALA A 249 -7.78 1.37 -11.42
N LEU A 250 -7.57 1.84 -12.66
CA LEU A 250 -8.53 2.66 -13.40
C LEU A 250 -9.81 1.90 -13.74
N GLU A 251 -9.70 0.66 -14.26
CA GLU A 251 -10.85 -0.21 -14.54
C GLU A 251 -11.67 -0.49 -13.27
N ARG A 252 -11.01 -0.54 -12.11
CA ARG A 252 -11.63 -0.75 -10.79
C ARG A 252 -12.08 0.54 -10.11
N ALA A 253 -11.95 1.71 -10.76
CA ALA A 253 -12.27 3.01 -10.21
C ALA A 253 -11.57 3.31 -8.86
N LEU A 254 -10.35 2.80 -8.68
CA LEU A 254 -9.49 3.10 -7.52
C LEU A 254 -8.69 4.40 -7.70
N LEU A 255 -8.49 4.80 -8.96
CA LEU A 255 -7.90 6.08 -9.35
C LEU A 255 -8.61 6.60 -10.61
N GLY A 256 -8.51 7.90 -10.85
CA GLY A 256 -9.12 8.56 -12.00
C GLY A 256 -8.21 8.54 -13.25
N PRO A 257 -8.74 8.88 -14.44
CA PRO A 257 -7.96 8.94 -15.67
C PRO A 257 -6.74 9.87 -15.58
N GLU A 258 -6.86 11.01 -14.91
CA GLU A 258 -5.76 11.94 -14.69
C GLU A 258 -4.69 11.35 -13.77
N GLY A 259 -5.10 10.55 -12.77
CA GLY A 259 -4.18 9.83 -11.92
C GLY A 259 -3.41 8.77 -12.71
N ALA A 260 -4.13 7.97 -13.51
CA ALA A 260 -3.52 6.98 -14.40
C ALA A 260 -2.50 7.61 -15.35
N ALA A 261 -2.81 8.77 -15.95
CA ALA A 261 -1.88 9.51 -16.80
C ALA A 261 -0.63 9.96 -16.04
N ARG A 262 -0.77 10.48 -14.81
CA ARG A 262 0.38 10.84 -13.96
C ARG A 262 1.26 9.64 -13.61
N VAL A 263 0.66 8.49 -13.29
CA VAL A 263 1.42 7.24 -13.09
C VAL A 263 2.22 6.90 -14.33
N ALA A 264 1.61 7.05 -15.51
CA ALA A 264 2.28 6.75 -16.76
C ALA A 264 3.47 7.66 -17.04
N GLU A 265 3.31 8.97 -16.92
CA GLU A 265 4.40 9.94 -17.07
C GLU A 265 5.56 9.64 -16.12
N ALA A 266 5.25 9.46 -14.83
CA ALA A 266 6.25 9.17 -13.81
C ALA A 266 6.96 7.82 -14.05
N ALA A 267 6.25 6.80 -14.53
CA ALA A 267 6.84 5.51 -14.87
C ALA A 267 7.81 5.62 -16.06
N LEU A 268 7.44 6.35 -17.11
CA LEU A 268 8.29 6.54 -18.28
C LEU A 268 9.57 7.31 -17.93
N GLU A 269 9.45 8.39 -17.17
CA GLU A 269 10.58 9.18 -16.68
C GLU A 269 11.51 8.32 -15.82
N ALA A 270 10.95 7.62 -14.82
CA ALA A 270 11.72 6.76 -13.93
C ALA A 270 12.43 5.63 -14.69
N PHE A 271 11.76 5.00 -15.66
CA PHE A 271 12.36 3.94 -16.46
C PHE A 271 13.53 4.43 -17.32
N ALA A 272 13.40 5.61 -17.93
CA ALA A 272 14.46 6.21 -18.73
C ALA A 272 15.73 6.47 -17.92
N ALA A 273 15.58 6.74 -16.62
CA ALA A 273 16.68 7.00 -15.70
C ALA A 273 17.37 5.73 -15.14
N ILE A 274 16.83 4.53 -15.38
CA ILE A 274 17.42 3.30 -14.83
C ILE A 274 18.75 2.97 -15.54
N PRO A 275 19.86 2.79 -14.79
CA PRO A 275 21.16 2.44 -15.35
C PRO A 275 21.24 0.92 -15.60
N PHE A 276 20.54 0.43 -16.62
CA PHE A 276 20.64 -0.97 -17.02
C PHE A 276 22.08 -1.31 -17.47
N PRO A 277 22.68 -2.40 -16.97
CA PRO A 277 24.04 -2.81 -17.35
C PRO A 277 24.19 -3.15 -18.85
N SER A 278 23.10 -3.59 -19.49
CA SER A 278 23.07 -3.98 -20.89
C SER A 278 21.76 -3.62 -21.57
N ARG A 279 21.80 -3.47 -22.90
CA ARG A 279 20.59 -3.31 -23.72
C ARG A 279 19.69 -4.54 -23.64
N ASP A 280 20.27 -5.73 -23.61
CA ASP A 280 19.53 -7.00 -23.55
C ASP A 280 18.73 -7.14 -22.23
N GLY A 281 19.20 -6.54 -21.14
CA GLY A 281 18.43 -6.47 -19.88
C GLY A 281 17.33 -5.40 -19.91
N ARG A 282 17.55 -4.30 -20.64
CA ARG A 282 16.59 -3.19 -20.74
C ARG A 282 15.44 -3.48 -21.71
N GLU A 283 15.72 -4.10 -22.84
CA GLU A 283 14.78 -4.21 -23.95
C GLU A 283 13.51 -5.00 -23.59
N PRO A 284 13.56 -6.15 -22.89
CA PRO A 284 12.34 -6.84 -22.45
C PRO A 284 11.47 -5.96 -21.53
N ARG A 285 12.09 -5.17 -20.64
CA ARG A 285 11.35 -4.25 -19.75
C ARG A 285 10.70 -3.11 -20.54
N ARG A 286 11.40 -2.59 -21.55
CA ARG A 286 10.87 -1.56 -22.45
C ARG A 286 9.64 -2.08 -23.22
N LEU A 287 9.68 -3.33 -23.69
CA LEU A 287 8.56 -3.97 -24.37
C LEU A 287 7.35 -4.18 -23.44
N GLU A 288 7.58 -4.60 -22.19
CA GLU A 288 6.53 -4.71 -21.17
C GLU A 288 5.87 -3.35 -20.90
N MET A 289 6.67 -2.30 -20.74
CA MET A 289 6.17 -0.94 -20.55
C MET A 289 5.38 -0.44 -21.77
N ALA A 290 5.86 -0.71 -22.99
CA ALA A 290 5.17 -0.30 -24.21
C ALA A 290 3.81 -1.00 -24.36
N ARG A 291 3.75 -2.30 -24.05
CA ARG A 291 2.51 -3.08 -24.04
C ARG A 291 1.51 -2.51 -23.02
N ASP A 292 1.95 -2.28 -21.79
CA ASP A 292 1.07 -1.82 -20.72
C ASP A 292 0.66 -0.34 -20.92
N LEU A 293 1.53 0.50 -21.49
CA LEU A 293 1.19 1.86 -21.90
C LEU A 293 0.13 1.88 -22.99
N ALA A 294 0.25 1.01 -24.00
CA ALA A 294 -0.75 0.89 -25.06
C ALA A 294 -2.12 0.52 -24.49
N ARG A 295 -2.17 -0.48 -23.60
CA ARG A 295 -3.40 -0.86 -22.89
C ARG A 295 -3.95 0.31 -22.06
N LEU A 296 -3.11 1.03 -21.33
CA LEU A 296 -3.56 2.16 -20.52
C LEU A 296 -4.15 3.28 -21.40
N ASN A 297 -3.54 3.58 -22.55
CA ASN A 297 -4.03 4.58 -23.50
C ASN A 297 -5.39 4.23 -24.13
N GLU A 298 -5.74 2.95 -24.22
CA GLU A 298 -7.07 2.51 -24.65
C GLU A 298 -8.14 2.89 -23.64
N LEU A 299 -7.80 2.90 -22.35
CA LEU A 299 -8.69 3.27 -21.24
C LEU A 299 -8.76 4.79 -21.03
N LEU A 300 -7.71 5.53 -21.38
CA LEU A 300 -7.64 6.97 -21.18
C LEU A 300 -8.43 7.76 -22.23
N PRO A 301 -9.06 8.88 -21.83
CA PRO A 301 -9.67 9.79 -22.79
C PRO A 301 -8.58 10.37 -23.72
N PRO A 302 -8.91 10.74 -24.97
CA PRO A 302 -7.92 11.18 -25.95
C PRO A 302 -7.01 12.32 -25.48
N SER A 303 -7.52 13.23 -24.64
CA SER A 303 -6.76 14.35 -24.08
C SER A 303 -5.69 13.97 -23.06
N LEU A 304 -5.75 12.76 -22.49
CA LEU A 304 -4.82 12.26 -21.47
C LEU A 304 -3.92 11.13 -21.98
N ARG A 305 -4.02 10.76 -23.26
CA ARG A 305 -3.19 9.70 -23.83
C ARG A 305 -1.73 10.13 -23.84
N ILE A 306 -0.87 9.22 -23.40
CA ILE A 306 0.57 9.42 -23.30
C ILE A 306 1.24 8.94 -24.59
N ALA A 307 2.23 9.69 -25.07
CA ALA A 307 2.99 9.31 -26.25
C ALA A 307 3.71 7.97 -26.04
N THR A 308 3.61 7.07 -27.02
CA THR A 308 4.17 5.71 -26.98
C THR A 308 5.67 5.63 -27.30
N SER A 309 6.39 6.75 -27.35
CA SER A 309 7.83 6.78 -27.63
C SER A 309 8.63 6.35 -26.40
N LEU A 310 8.93 5.05 -26.33
CA LEU A 310 9.71 4.36 -25.29
C LEU A 310 11.05 3.84 -25.81
#